data_AF-A0A936C111-F1
#
_entry.id   AF-A0A936C111-F1
#
_cell.length_a   1.000
_cell.length_b   1.000
_cell.length_c   1.000
_cell.angle_alpha   90.00
_cell.angle_beta   90.00
_cell.angle_gamma   90.00
#
_symmetry.space_group_name_H-M   'P 1'
#
loop_
_entity.id
_entity.type
_entity.pdbx_description
1 polymer ?
#
loop_
_entity_poly.entity_id
_entity_poly.type
_entity_poly.pdbx_seq_one_letter_code
_entity_poly.pdbx_strand_id
1 'polypeptide(L)'
;MDENRREPRLPVEVKIDYRTVGSFITDYTRNISKGGTFIRTSLPLDVGERVRLRLTVPGGEAPFALDGVVKWVSTLRDKDKHPPGMGVEFVDFDDRVRLELERLVGMVKASGEPTSEDG
;
A
#
# COMPACT_ATOMS: atom_id res chain seq x y z
N MET A 1 9.85 -16.27 -34.93
CA MET A 1 10.44 -16.37 -33.61
C MET A 1 9.45 -15.77 -32.63
N ASP A 2 8.75 -16.70 -31.98
CA ASP A 2 8.23 -16.58 -30.61
C ASP A 2 7.08 -15.61 -30.38
N GLU A 3 5.89 -16.18 -30.60
CA GLU A 3 4.68 -15.94 -29.82
C GLU A 3 5.02 -15.77 -28.34
N ASN A 4 5.00 -14.53 -27.82
CA ASN A 4 4.73 -14.33 -26.41
C ASN A 4 3.48 -13.48 -26.26
N ARG A 5 2.36 -14.20 -26.37
CA ARG A 5 1.08 -13.99 -25.70
C ARG A 5 1.10 -12.71 -24.84
N ARG A 6 0.59 -11.61 -25.38
CA ARG A 6 0.17 -10.45 -24.59
C ARG A 6 -1.03 -10.90 -23.76
N GLU A 7 -0.77 -11.64 -22.70
CA GLU A 7 -1.76 -11.83 -21.65
C GLU A 7 -2.15 -10.41 -21.20
N PRO A 8 -3.45 -10.07 -21.17
CA PRO A 8 -3.86 -8.85 -20.51
C PRO A 8 -3.40 -9.03 -19.06
N ARG A 9 -2.31 -8.35 -18.68
CA ARG A 9 -1.76 -8.42 -17.33
C ARG A 9 -2.84 -7.80 -16.45
N LEU A 10 -3.73 -8.66 -15.93
CA LEU A 10 -4.69 -8.25 -14.92
C LEU A 10 -3.88 -7.60 -13.81
N PRO A 11 -4.31 -6.43 -13.30
CA PRO A 11 -3.55 -5.71 -12.29
C PRO A 11 -3.26 -6.68 -11.14
N VAL A 12 -1.98 -6.87 -10.85
CA VAL A 12 -1.58 -7.81 -9.80
C VAL A 12 -2.07 -7.25 -8.49
N GLU A 13 -2.81 -8.09 -7.77
CA GLU A 13 -3.38 -7.68 -6.51
C GLU A 13 -2.43 -7.94 -5.36
N VAL A 14 -2.14 -6.89 -4.62
CA VAL A 14 -1.33 -6.94 -3.42
C VAL A 14 -2.21 -6.61 -2.22
N LYS A 15 -2.39 -7.60 -1.35
CA LYS A 15 -3.09 -7.43 -0.07
C LYS A 15 -2.10 -6.96 0.99
N ILE A 16 -2.40 -5.83 1.61
CA ILE A 16 -1.64 -5.26 2.70
C ILE A 16 -2.51 -5.37 3.95
N ASP A 17 -2.12 -6.26 4.85
CA ASP A 17 -2.85 -6.52 6.10
C ASP A 17 -2.13 -5.80 7.25
N TYR A 18 -2.79 -4.80 7.82
CA TYR A 18 -2.30 -4.13 9.01
C TYR A 18 -2.85 -4.83 10.25
N ARG A 19 -1.96 -5.35 11.09
CA ARG A 19 -2.35 -6.02 12.34
C ARG A 19 -2.72 -5.06 13.47
N THR A 20 -2.26 -3.81 13.39
CA THR A 20 -2.53 -2.80 14.41
C THR A 20 -2.88 -1.46 13.76
N VAL A 21 -3.75 -0.72 14.44
CA VAL A 21 -4.11 0.66 14.12
C VAL A 21 -2.86 1.55 13.98
N GLY A 22 -1.94 1.44 14.95
CA GLY A 22 -0.72 2.24 14.98
C GLY A 22 0.18 2.00 13.76
N SER A 23 0.32 0.75 13.31
CA SER A 23 1.09 0.42 12.09
C SER A 23 0.47 1.05 10.84
N PHE A 24 -0.86 1.00 10.71
CA PHE A 24 -1.55 1.61 9.58
C PHE A 24 -1.37 3.13 9.54
N ILE A 25 -1.65 3.83 10.64
CA ILE A 25 -1.52 5.30 10.72
C ILE A 25 -0.08 5.74 10.42
N THR A 26 0.88 4.99 10.92
CA THR A 26 2.29 5.29 10.75
C THR A 26 2.73 5.12 9.30
N ASP A 27 2.33 4.03 8.63
CA ASP A 27 2.63 3.80 7.22
C ASP A 27 1.89 4.79 6.32
N TYR A 28 0.65 5.12 6.69
CA TYR A 28 -0.14 6.15 6.02
C TYR A 28 0.58 7.51 6.02
N THR A 29 1.02 7.95 7.19
CA THR A 29 1.69 9.25 7.37
C THR A 29 3.06 9.29 6.69
N ARG A 30 3.78 8.16 6.65
CA ARG A 30 5.12 8.11 6.06
C ARG A 30 5.11 8.01 4.54
N ASN A 31 4.23 7.18 4.00
CA ASN A 31 4.25 6.79 2.60
C ASN A 31 2.94 7.16 1.89
N ILE A 32 1.80 6.59 2.33
CA ILE A 32 0.52 6.62 1.58
C ILE A 32 0.04 8.05 1.34
N SER A 33 0.12 8.92 2.35
CA SER A 33 -0.31 10.33 2.27
C SER A 33 0.47 11.17 1.24
N LYS A 34 1.64 10.69 0.80
CA LYS A 34 2.48 11.34 -0.22
C LYS A 34 2.21 10.80 -1.64
N GLY A 35 1.27 9.87 -1.80
CA GLY A 35 0.91 9.30 -3.10
C GLY A 35 1.69 8.04 -3.48
N GLY A 36 2.29 7.32 -2.52
CA GLY A 36 2.95 6.06 -2.82
C GLY A 36 3.15 5.17 -1.60
N THR A 37 3.57 3.93 -1.81
CA THR A 37 3.90 3.00 -0.73
C THR A 37 5.04 2.07 -1.11
N PHE A 38 5.76 1.58 -0.12
CA PHE A 38 6.79 0.57 -0.32
C PHE A 38 6.29 -0.78 0.18
N ILE A 39 6.31 -1.77 -0.71
CA ILE A 39 5.80 -3.12 -0.44
C ILE A 39 6.99 -4.04 -0.31
N ARG A 40 7.19 -4.58 0.89
CA ARG A 40 8.18 -5.64 1.13
C ARG A 40 7.70 -6.93 0.48
N THR A 41 8.46 -7.43 -0.48
CA THR A 41 8.19 -8.70 -1.17
C THR A 41 9.51 -9.29 -1.64
N SER A 42 9.63 -10.62 -1.59
CA SER A 42 10.74 -11.35 -2.20
C SER A 42 10.60 -11.47 -3.72
N LEU A 43 9.40 -11.22 -4.24
CA LEU A 43 9.06 -11.27 -5.66
C LEU A 43 8.45 -9.93 -6.06
N PRO A 44 9.27 -8.87 -6.26
CA PRO A 44 8.77 -7.61 -6.78
C PRO A 44 8.36 -7.76 -8.25
N LEU A 45 7.36 -6.99 -8.65
CA LEU A 45 6.92 -6.89 -10.05
C LEU A 45 7.82 -5.93 -10.81
N ASP A 46 7.82 -6.03 -12.14
CA ASP A 46 8.60 -5.14 -13.00
C ASP A 46 8.17 -3.67 -12.90
N VAL A 47 9.13 -2.76 -13.05
CA VAL A 47 8.87 -1.32 -13.11
C VAL A 47 7.94 -1.02 -14.28
N GLY A 48 6.88 -0.24 -14.02
CA GLY A 48 5.83 0.08 -14.99
C GLY A 48 4.60 -0.83 -14.90
N GLU A 49 4.65 -1.93 -14.13
CA GLU A 49 3.47 -2.78 -13.92
C GLU A 49 2.41 -2.10 -13.06
N ARG A 50 1.14 -2.32 -13.43
CA ARG A 50 -0.01 -1.86 -12.66
C ARG A 50 -0.36 -2.86 -11.58
N VAL A 51 -0.55 -2.36 -10.38
CA VAL A 51 -0.91 -3.14 -9.19
C VAL A 51 -2.15 -2.58 -8.55
N ARG A 52 -2.95 -3.46 -7.97
CA ARG A 52 -4.08 -3.11 -7.13
C ARG A 52 -3.76 -3.42 -5.68
N LEU A 53 -3.66 -2.39 -4.87
CA LEU A 53 -3.37 -2.46 -3.45
C LEU A 53 -4.70 -2.58 -2.70
N ARG A 54 -4.87 -3.64 -1.93
CA ARG A 54 -6.00 -3.75 -0.98
C ARG A 54 -5.47 -3.58 0.43
N LEU A 55 -5.80 -2.46 1.06
CA LEU A 55 -5.44 -2.12 2.42
C LEU A 55 -6.54 -2.64 3.36
N THR A 56 -6.21 -3.60 4.20
CA THR A 56 -7.09 -4.12 5.24
C THR A 56 -6.58 -3.64 6.60
N VAL A 57 -7.46 -3.04 7.39
CA VAL A 57 -7.14 -2.48 8.70
C VAL A 57 -8.06 -3.08 9.77
N PRO A 58 -7.58 -3.23 11.00
CA PRO A 58 -8.38 -3.81 12.07
C PRO A 58 -9.47 -2.81 12.47
N GLY A 59 -10.73 -3.25 12.47
CA GLY A 59 -11.90 -2.38 12.67
C GLY A 59 -12.42 -1.70 11.39
N GLY A 60 -11.78 -1.91 10.23
CA GLY A 60 -12.34 -1.50 8.94
C GLY A 60 -13.40 -2.49 8.46
N GLU A 61 -14.57 -2.00 8.06
CA GLU A 61 -15.67 -2.85 7.57
C GLU A 61 -15.38 -3.46 6.19
N ALA A 62 -14.58 -2.77 5.37
CA ALA A 62 -14.19 -3.21 4.03
C ALA A 62 -12.73 -2.86 3.71
N PRO A 63 -12.04 -3.68 2.88
CA PRO A 63 -10.70 -3.36 2.40
C PRO A 63 -10.75 -2.15 1.45
N PHE A 64 -9.83 -1.20 1.66
CA PHE A 64 -9.70 -0.04 0.79
C PHE A 64 -8.79 -0.36 -0.40
N ALA A 65 -9.30 -0.18 -1.62
CA ALA A 65 -8.57 -0.49 -2.84
C ALA A 65 -7.95 0.76 -3.48
N LEU A 66 -6.69 0.66 -3.87
CA LEU A 66 -5.94 1.69 -4.61
C LEU A 66 -5.28 1.05 -5.82
N ASP A 67 -5.28 1.75 -6.95
CA ASP A 67 -4.46 1.35 -8.09
C ASP A 67 -3.11 2.09 -8.02
N GLY A 68 -2.06 1.43 -8.48
CA GLY A 68 -0.70 1.97 -8.43
C GLY A 68 0.18 1.43 -9.56
N VAL A 69 1.34 2.06 -9.77
CA VAL A 69 2.37 1.64 -10.72
C VAL A 69 3.69 1.45 -9.98
N VAL A 70 4.39 0.36 -10.28
CA VAL A 70 5.73 0.13 -9.74
C VAL A 70 6.72 1.13 -10.34
N LYS A 71 7.38 1.93 -9.50
CA LYS A 71 8.38 2.93 -9.91
C LYS A 71 9.81 2.45 -9.79
N TRP A 72 10.07 1.59 -8.82
CA TRP A 72 11.39 1.01 -8.60
C TRP A 72 11.26 -0.31 -7.83
N VAL A 73 12.25 -1.18 -8.00
CA VAL A 73 12.34 -2.47 -7.30
C VAL A 73 13.66 -2.52 -6.54
N SER A 74 13.64 -3.18 -5.39
CA SER A 74 14.83 -3.51 -4.61
C SER A 74 14.85 -5.00 -4.40
N THR A 75 15.95 -5.67 -4.75
CA THR A 75 16.05 -7.12 -4.63
C THR A 75 16.92 -7.50 -3.43
N LEU A 76 16.90 -8.78 -3.03
CA LEU A 76 17.80 -9.30 -2.00
C LEU A 76 19.29 -9.14 -2.35
N ARG A 77 19.62 -8.89 -3.62
CA ARG A 77 21.00 -8.65 -4.09
C ARG A 77 21.46 -7.21 -3.82
N ASP A 78 20.53 -6.28 -3.63
CA ASP A 78 20.79 -4.89 -3.30
C ASP A 78 21.07 -4.75 -1.80
N LYS A 79 22.27 -5.19 -1.38
CA LYS A 79 22.66 -5.30 0.05
C LYS A 79 22.70 -3.98 0.85
N ASP A 80 22.56 -2.82 0.20
CA ASP A 80 23.05 -1.56 0.79
C ASP A 80 22.01 -0.44 0.95
N LYS A 81 20.76 -0.58 0.49
CA LYS A 81 19.82 0.57 0.53
C LYS A 81 18.43 0.30 1.07
N HIS A 82 17.79 -0.81 0.68
CA HIS A 82 16.42 -1.11 1.09
C HIS A 82 16.18 -2.62 1.26
N PRO A 83 15.27 -3.04 2.16
CA PRO A 83 14.78 -4.41 2.17
C PRO A 83 14.22 -4.80 0.79
N PRO A 84 14.19 -6.09 0.44
CA PRO A 84 13.62 -6.53 -0.83
C PRO A 84 12.15 -6.15 -0.93
N GLY A 85 11.76 -5.61 -2.08
CA GLY A 85 10.42 -5.12 -2.31
C GLY A 85 10.31 -4.23 -3.55
N MET A 86 9.21 -3.49 -3.61
CA MET A 86 8.93 -2.57 -4.70
C MET A 86 8.28 -1.29 -4.18
N GLY A 87 8.69 -0.15 -4.76
CA GLY A 87 8.06 1.14 -4.56
C GLY A 87 6.94 1.33 -5.56
N VAL A 88 5.73 1.59 -5.06
CA VAL A 88 4.52 1.79 -5.85
C VAL A 88 4.04 3.22 -5.70
N GLU A 89 3.78 3.89 -6.81
CA GLU A 89 3.15 5.22 -6.87
C GLU A 89 1.67 5.04 -7.20
N PHE A 90 0.79 5.72 -6.46
CA PHE A 90 -0.65 5.57 -6.65
C PHE A 90 -1.11 6.26 -7.94
N VAL A 91 -2.03 5.60 -8.64
CA VAL A 91 -2.71 6.11 -9.82
C VAL A 91 -4.06 6.68 -9.39
N ASP A 92 -4.45 7.81 -9.98
CA ASP A 92 -5.72 8.49 -9.66
C ASP A 92 -5.83 8.92 -8.18
N PHE A 93 -4.69 9.23 -7.55
CA PHE A 93 -4.63 9.70 -6.17
C PHE A 93 -5.03 11.17 -6.07
N ASP A 94 -6.33 11.41 -6.19
CA ASP A 94 -6.98 12.72 -6.10
C ASP A 94 -7.50 13.01 -4.68
N ASP A 95 -7.98 14.23 -4.42
CA ASP A 95 -8.55 14.65 -3.13
C ASP A 95 -9.67 13.72 -2.63
N ARG A 96 -10.44 13.11 -3.55
CA ARG A 96 -11.47 12.13 -3.18
C ARG A 96 -10.89 10.90 -2.48
N VAL A 97 -9.84 10.32 -3.07
CA VAL A 97 -9.16 9.13 -2.54
C VAL A 97 -8.44 9.48 -1.23
N ARG A 98 -7.81 10.65 -1.18
CA ARG A 98 -7.16 11.17 0.01
C ARG A 98 -8.16 11.31 1.16
N LEU A 99 -9.32 11.94 0.92
CA LEU A 99 -10.35 12.14 1.93
C LEU A 99 -10.90 10.80 2.44
N GLU A 100 -11.05 9.79 1.58
CA GLU A 100 -11.54 8.47 2.00
C GLU A 100 -10.53 7.73 2.89
N LEU A 101 -9.24 7.82 2.56
CA LEU A 101 -8.16 7.34 3.44
C LEU A 101 -8.11 8.09 4.77
N GLU A 102 -8.26 9.42 4.75
CA GLU A 102 -8.31 10.24 5.98
C GLU A 102 -9.48 9.85 6.88
N ARG A 103 -10.65 9.58 6.29
CA ARG A 103 -11.82 9.05 7.01
C ARG A 103 -11.53 7.67 7.60
N LEU A 104 -10.92 6.77 6.85
CA LEU A 104 -10.54 5.44 7.34
C LEU A 104 -9.58 5.55 8.53
N VAL A 105 -8.55 6.41 8.42
CA VAL A 105 -7.62 6.70 9.51
C VAL A 105 -8.36 7.25 10.74
N GLY A 106 -9.32 8.18 10.55
CA GLY A 106 -10.15 8.72 11.62
C GLY A 106 -11.00 7.66 12.33
N MET A 107 -11.68 6.79 11.58
CA MET A 107 -12.50 5.70 12.14
C MET A 107 -11.66 4.71 12.93
N VAL A 108 -10.51 4.31 12.39
CA VAL A 108 -9.62 3.32 13.02
C VAL A 108 -8.97 3.92 14.29
N LYS A 109 -8.67 5.23 14.32
CA LYS A 109 -8.26 5.93 15.55
C LYS A 109 -9.35 5.88 16.62
N ALA A 110 -10.58 6.22 16.26
CA ALA A 110 -11.71 6.23 17.18
C ALA A 110 -12.06 4.83 17.73
N SER A 111 -11.80 3.78 16.94
CA SER A 111 -12.02 2.38 17.35
C SER A 111 -10.82 1.77 18.11
N GLY A 112 -9.64 2.39 18.07
CA GLY A 112 -8.38 1.87 18.60
C GLY A 112 -7.93 2.49 19.92
N GLU A 113 -8.61 3.52 20.41
CA GLU A 113 -8.40 4.10 21.74
C GLU A 113 -9.34 3.43 22.75
N PRO A 114 -8.85 2.61 23.72
CA PRO A 114 -9.31 2.83 25.07
C PRO A 114 -8.70 4.15 25.52
N THR A 115 -9.55 5.06 25.97
CA THR A 115 -9.21 6.18 26.84
C THR A 115 -7.94 5.90 27.65
N SER A 116 -6.88 6.63 27.37
CA SER A 116 -5.85 6.95 28.36
C SER A 116 -5.58 8.43 28.22
N GLU A 117 -6.62 9.20 28.53
CA GLU A 117 -6.46 10.40 29.33
C GLU A 117 -5.86 9.92 30.66
N ASP A 118 -4.54 10.02 30.79
CA ASP A 118 -3.83 9.80 32.06
C ASP A 118 -2.76 10.87 32.21
N GLY A 119 -2.93 11.71 33.23
CA GLY A 119 -1.88 12.54 33.83
C GLY A 119 -2.07 14.04 33.75
#